data_AF-A0A7K3NRC6-F1
#
_entry.id   AF-A0A7K3NRC6-F1
#
_cell.length_a   1.000
_cell.length_b   1.000
_cell.length_c   1.000
_cell.angle_alpha   90.00
_cell.angle_beta   90.00
_cell.angle_gamma   90.00
#
_symmetry.space_group_name_H-M   'P 1'
#
loop_
_entity.id
_entity.type
_entity.pdbx_description
1 polymer ?
#
loop_
_entity_poly.entity_id
_entity_poly.type
_entity_poly.pdbx_seq_one_letter_code
_entity_poly.pdbx_strand_id
1 'polypeptide(L)'
;MEHDEPSRKRLFIGLLTGTSLTVCVALAFLWIIPFVGLQNIHPGAPWIMGILLGAVILLVLWACLSLVASVALGRSILFSERLRGVTAKVFLPLMTLFGWMLGISKEKVRGSFIKVNNELVSSDAGKYEPKQILVLLPHCLQNSRCNRRLTYDIQNCKRCGKCPVAGLLDLADHYGAHLAIATGGTIARRIVVQKRPRLILAVACERDLASGIQDTYPIPVYGVLNERPHGPCLDTTVSLAALEQALRYFLKELPEGPPVAELLPTLGRGGLRGGRRAGRKAEEARTPGQPPSAASEAPEAPGAPDAQAASGGPGSS
;
A
#
# COMPACT_ATOMS: atom_id res chain seq x y z
N MET A 1 -11.46 14.68 -17.29
CA MET A 1 -10.31 15.32 -16.61
C MET A 1 -9.00 14.71 -17.14
N GLU A 2 -8.72 14.84 -18.44
CA GLU A 2 -7.59 14.13 -19.11
C GLU A 2 -6.35 15.00 -19.38
N HIS A 3 -6.40 16.29 -19.06
CA HIS A 3 -5.30 17.23 -19.40
C HIS A 3 -4.09 17.21 -18.45
N ASP A 4 -4.08 16.40 -17.39
CA ASP A 4 -2.97 16.32 -16.40
C ASP A 4 -2.13 15.02 -16.54
N GLU A 5 -2.37 14.25 -17.59
CA GLU A 5 -1.72 12.95 -17.82
C GLU A 5 -0.22 13.06 -18.22
N PRO A 6 0.18 13.85 -19.23
CA PRO A 6 1.58 13.93 -19.66
C PRO A 6 2.46 14.82 -18.77
N SER A 7 1.87 15.80 -18.07
CA SER A 7 2.57 16.76 -17.20
C SER A 7 3.27 16.06 -16.03
N ARG A 8 2.56 15.15 -15.35
CA ARG A 8 3.07 14.41 -14.18
C ARG A 8 4.19 13.43 -14.54
N LYS A 9 4.11 12.81 -15.72
CA LYS A 9 5.17 11.92 -16.22
C LYS A 9 6.46 12.70 -16.49
N ARG A 10 6.35 13.83 -17.20
CA ARG A 10 7.48 14.74 -17.46
C ARG A 10 8.07 15.30 -16.17
N LEU A 11 7.23 15.58 -15.16
CA LEU A 11 7.68 16.03 -13.85
C LEU A 11 8.48 14.94 -13.12
N PHE A 12 8.03 13.68 -13.11
CA PHE A 12 8.77 12.59 -12.49
C PHE A 12 10.13 12.36 -13.17
N ILE A 13 10.14 12.30 -14.51
CA ILE A 13 11.37 12.10 -15.28
C ILE A 13 12.34 13.27 -15.06
N GLY A 14 11.85 14.51 -15.16
CA GLY A 14 12.69 15.71 -14.94
C GLY A 14 13.26 15.76 -13.53
N LEU A 15 12.46 15.44 -12.50
CA LEU A 15 12.92 15.40 -11.12
C LEU A 15 13.93 14.27 -10.90
N LEU A 16 13.71 13.10 -11.51
CA LEU A 16 14.62 11.96 -11.43
C LEU A 16 15.98 12.29 -12.05
N THR A 17 16.00 12.82 -13.26
CA THR A 17 17.24 13.24 -13.93
C THR A 17 17.95 14.34 -13.14
N GLY A 18 17.21 15.34 -12.64
CA GLY A 18 17.78 16.43 -11.83
C GLY A 18 18.38 15.96 -10.51
N THR A 19 17.71 15.06 -9.79
CA THR A 19 18.25 14.47 -8.55
C THR A 19 19.50 13.65 -8.82
N SER A 20 19.49 12.82 -9.86
CA SER A 20 20.63 12.00 -10.25
C SER A 20 21.83 12.85 -10.63
N LEU A 21 21.63 13.90 -11.42
CA LEU A 21 22.70 14.84 -11.79
C LEU A 21 23.28 15.53 -10.55
N THR A 22 22.43 15.99 -9.63
CA THR A 22 22.92 16.69 -8.44
C THR A 22 23.68 15.75 -7.50
N VAL A 23 23.25 14.49 -7.36
CA VAL A 23 24.01 13.48 -6.61
C VAL A 23 25.37 13.22 -7.24
N CYS A 24 25.44 13.13 -8.58
CA CYS A 24 26.72 12.97 -9.27
C CYS A 24 27.65 14.16 -9.04
N VAL A 25 27.12 15.39 -9.08
CA VAL A 25 27.88 16.61 -8.79
C VAL A 25 28.34 16.63 -7.32
N ALA A 26 27.48 16.27 -6.37
CA ALA A 26 27.85 16.20 -4.96
C ALA A 26 28.94 15.15 -4.69
N LEU A 27 28.86 13.98 -5.32
CA LEU A 27 29.91 12.94 -5.24
C LEU A 27 31.22 13.43 -5.87
N ALA A 28 31.17 14.15 -6.99
CA ALA A 28 32.35 14.75 -7.60
C ALA A 28 33.01 15.79 -6.67
N PHE A 29 32.22 16.65 -6.01
CA PHE A 29 32.74 17.58 -5.00
C PHE A 29 33.32 16.86 -3.77
N LEU A 30 32.65 15.81 -3.29
CA LEU A 30 33.15 14.95 -2.20
C LEU A 30 34.46 14.26 -2.57
N TRP A 31 34.73 14.03 -3.86
CA TRP A 31 36.02 13.50 -4.33
C TRP A 31 37.12 14.55 -4.34
N ILE A 32 36.80 15.79 -4.74
CA ILE A 32 37.77 16.88 -4.87
C ILE A 32 38.39 17.26 -3.51
N ILE A 33 37.59 17.28 -2.43
CA ILE A 33 38.03 17.71 -1.09
C ILE A 33 39.13 16.80 -0.51
N PRO A 34 38.96 15.47 -0.44
CA PRO A 34 40.00 14.56 0.01
C PRO A 34 41.09 14.31 -1.02
N PHE A 35 40.89 14.57 -2.32
CA PHE A 35 41.96 14.41 -3.32
C PHE A 35 43.18 15.29 -2.98
N VAL A 36 42.95 16.51 -2.49
CA VAL A 36 44.01 17.42 -2.05
C VAL A 36 44.69 16.95 -0.74
N GLY A 37 43.96 16.25 0.14
CA GLY A 37 44.49 15.76 1.41
C GLY A 37 45.16 14.38 1.35
N LEU A 38 44.63 13.44 0.55
CA LEU A 38 45.12 12.06 0.44
C LEU A 38 46.43 11.95 -0.33
N GLN A 39 46.71 12.89 -1.24
CA GLN A 39 47.99 12.97 -1.96
C GLN A 39 49.18 13.13 -1.00
N ASN A 40 48.96 13.71 0.19
CA ASN A 40 50.01 13.96 1.17
C ASN A 40 50.34 12.75 2.08
N ILE A 41 49.51 11.70 2.07
CA ILE A 41 49.66 10.53 2.95
C ILE A 41 50.17 9.30 2.19
N HIS A 42 49.59 8.99 1.01
CA HIS A 42 50.03 7.83 0.21
C HIS A 42 49.71 8.00 -1.29
N PRO A 43 50.66 7.77 -2.22
CA PRO A 43 50.47 8.01 -3.66
C PRO A 43 49.32 7.24 -4.32
N GLY A 44 49.00 6.03 -3.81
CA GLY A 44 47.95 5.16 -4.35
C GLY A 44 46.54 5.37 -3.76
N ALA A 45 46.40 6.08 -2.63
CA ALA A 45 45.11 6.25 -1.97
C ALA A 45 44.08 7.07 -2.78
N PRO A 46 44.47 8.16 -3.49
CA PRO A 46 43.54 8.92 -4.34
C PRO A 46 42.94 8.09 -5.47
N TRP A 47 43.73 7.16 -6.05
CA TRP A 47 43.30 6.30 -7.15
C TRP A 47 42.27 5.26 -6.70
N ILE A 48 42.50 4.60 -5.56
CA ILE A 48 41.56 3.62 -5.00
C ILE A 48 40.22 4.29 -4.65
N MET A 49 40.27 5.46 -3.99
CA MET A 49 39.08 6.25 -3.67
C MET A 49 38.35 6.71 -4.95
N GLY A 50 39.08 7.15 -5.97
CA GLY A 50 38.51 7.56 -7.26
C GLY A 50 37.80 6.42 -8.00
N ILE A 51 38.40 5.22 -8.02
CA ILE A 51 37.78 4.02 -8.61
C ILE A 51 36.49 3.66 -7.85
N LEU A 52 36.55 3.66 -6.51
CA LEU A 52 35.38 3.34 -5.67
C LEU A 52 34.23 4.34 -5.91
N LEU A 53 34.52 5.64 -5.89
CA LEU A 53 33.50 6.67 -6.08
C LEU A 53 32.98 6.69 -7.52
N GLY A 54 33.87 6.49 -8.50
CA GLY A 54 33.52 6.34 -9.91
C GLY A 54 32.57 5.16 -10.14
N ALA A 55 32.82 4.02 -9.50
CA ALA A 55 31.93 2.86 -9.55
C ALA A 55 30.54 3.17 -8.95
N VAL A 56 30.48 3.91 -7.84
CA VAL A 56 29.21 4.37 -7.24
C VAL A 56 28.45 5.30 -8.20
N ILE A 57 29.13 6.26 -8.83
CA ILE A 57 28.52 7.17 -9.81
C ILE A 57 27.97 6.39 -11.01
N LEU A 58 28.76 5.45 -11.57
CA LEU A 58 28.35 4.59 -12.68
C LEU A 58 27.11 3.75 -12.31
N LEU A 59 27.06 3.23 -11.09
CA LEU A 59 25.91 2.48 -10.57
C LEU A 59 24.66 3.36 -10.48
N VAL A 60 24.79 4.60 -9.98
CA VAL A 60 23.67 5.55 -9.89
C VAL A 60 23.15 5.93 -11.29
N LEU A 61 24.06 6.22 -12.23
CA LEU A 61 23.69 6.54 -13.61
C LEU A 61 23.02 5.37 -14.30
N TRP A 62 23.54 4.15 -14.13
CA TRP A 62 22.93 2.92 -14.65
C TRP A 62 21.53 2.69 -14.08
N ALA A 63 21.35 2.85 -12.76
CA ALA A 63 20.05 2.72 -12.11
C ALA A 63 19.04 3.77 -12.62
N CYS A 64 19.47 5.02 -12.78
CA CYS A 64 18.66 6.11 -13.32
C CYS A 64 18.25 5.82 -14.78
N LEU A 65 19.22 5.46 -15.63
CA LEU A 65 18.98 5.15 -17.04
C LEU A 65 18.03 3.96 -17.20
N SER A 66 18.21 2.91 -16.39
CA SER A 66 17.33 1.74 -16.34
C SER A 66 15.89 2.13 -15.99
N LEU A 67 15.70 2.99 -14.98
CA LEU A 67 14.37 3.44 -14.57
C LEU A 67 13.73 4.32 -15.66
N VAL A 68 14.46 5.29 -16.22
CA VAL A 68 13.98 6.15 -17.30
C VAL A 68 13.62 5.32 -18.53
N ALA A 69 14.46 4.37 -18.93
CA ALA A 69 14.21 3.48 -20.05
C ALA A 69 12.99 2.61 -19.80
N SER A 70 12.81 2.06 -18.59
CA SER A 70 11.64 1.25 -18.26
C SER A 70 10.33 2.05 -18.31
N VAL A 71 10.35 3.31 -17.87
CA VAL A 71 9.20 4.21 -17.97
C VAL A 71 8.94 4.63 -19.43
N ALA A 72 9.98 4.94 -20.20
CA ALA A 72 9.84 5.39 -21.58
C ALA A 72 9.41 4.28 -22.54
N LEU A 73 9.92 3.05 -22.36
CA LEU A 73 9.59 1.91 -23.23
C LEU A 73 8.32 1.18 -22.77
N GLY A 74 7.76 1.51 -21.60
CA GLY A 74 6.59 0.84 -21.04
C GLY A 74 6.80 -0.65 -20.77
N ARG A 75 8.05 -1.13 -20.81
CA ARG A 75 8.44 -2.52 -20.59
C ARG A 75 9.47 -2.61 -19.48
N SER A 76 9.31 -3.62 -18.63
CA SER A 76 10.32 -4.03 -17.67
C SER A 76 11.48 -4.67 -18.45
N ILE A 77 12.68 -4.11 -18.33
CA ILE A 77 13.89 -4.81 -18.77
C ILE A 77 14.16 -5.98 -17.81
N LEU A 78 14.45 -7.14 -18.39
CA LEU A 78 14.38 -8.52 -17.86
C LEU A 78 15.14 -8.86 -16.55
N PHE A 79 15.80 -7.90 -15.88
CA PHE A 79 16.77 -8.17 -14.83
C PHE A 79 16.44 -7.63 -13.42
N SER A 80 15.29 -6.99 -13.19
CA SER A 80 15.20 -5.97 -12.13
C SER A 80 14.11 -6.07 -11.07
N GLU A 81 13.41 -7.20 -10.84
CA GLU A 81 12.43 -7.23 -9.73
C GLU A 81 13.06 -6.68 -8.45
N ARG A 82 14.20 -7.24 -8.00
CA ARG A 82 14.94 -6.81 -6.78
C ARG A 82 15.48 -5.38 -6.86
N LEU A 83 16.00 -4.96 -8.02
CA LEU A 83 16.48 -3.60 -8.22
C LEU A 83 15.34 -2.57 -8.11
N ARG A 84 14.11 -2.93 -8.50
CA ARG A 84 12.94 -2.05 -8.46
C ARG A 84 12.56 -1.66 -7.05
N GLY A 85 12.54 -2.63 -6.13
CA GLY A 85 12.25 -2.39 -4.71
C GLY A 85 13.30 -1.49 -4.06
N VAL A 86 14.58 -1.76 -4.33
CA VAL A 86 15.70 -0.94 -3.83
C VAL A 86 15.64 0.47 -4.41
N THR A 87 15.42 0.59 -5.72
CA THR A 87 15.34 1.88 -6.41
C THR A 87 14.16 2.68 -5.89
N ALA A 88 12.96 2.11 -5.79
CA ALA A 88 11.79 2.81 -5.24
C ALA A 88 11.97 3.24 -3.77
N LYS A 89 12.65 2.44 -2.95
CA LYS A 89 12.89 2.71 -1.53
C LYS A 89 13.95 3.79 -1.30
N VAL A 90 14.97 3.87 -2.16
CA VAL A 90 16.06 4.84 -2.06
C VAL A 90 15.78 6.12 -2.85
N PHE A 91 15.23 6.02 -4.07
CA PHE A 91 14.97 7.18 -4.91
C PHE A 91 13.79 8.02 -4.43
N LEU A 92 12.72 7.43 -3.91
CA LEU A 92 11.57 8.22 -3.46
C LEU A 92 11.89 9.24 -2.34
N PRO A 93 12.57 8.86 -1.23
CA PRO A 93 12.94 9.84 -0.22
C PRO A 93 13.88 10.91 -0.79
N LEU A 94 14.80 10.52 -1.66
CA LEU A 94 15.73 11.44 -2.33
C LEU A 94 15.00 12.43 -3.26
N MET A 95 14.07 11.95 -4.08
CA MET A 95 13.23 12.78 -4.94
C MET A 95 12.33 13.71 -4.13
N THR A 96 11.79 13.26 -2.98
CA THR A 96 11.02 14.16 -2.11
C THR A 96 11.87 15.24 -1.45
N LEU A 97 13.14 14.95 -1.14
CA LEU A 97 14.08 15.92 -0.58
C LEU A 97 14.46 16.99 -1.62
N PHE A 98 14.76 16.57 -2.85
CA PHE A 98 15.03 17.47 -3.96
C PHE A 98 13.80 18.25 -4.44
N GLY A 99 12.64 17.60 -4.50
CA GLY A 99 11.38 18.24 -4.86
C GLY A 99 11.04 19.37 -3.88
N TRP A 100 11.37 19.19 -2.60
CA TRP A 100 11.23 20.25 -1.60
C TRP A 100 12.14 21.46 -1.88
N MET A 101 13.39 21.26 -2.29
CA MET A 101 14.29 22.35 -2.70
C MET A 101 13.78 23.11 -3.93
N LEU A 102 13.07 22.43 -4.83
CA LEU A 102 12.46 23.01 -6.04
C LEU A 102 11.05 23.59 -5.81
N GLY A 103 10.57 23.64 -4.56
CA GLY A 103 9.23 24.17 -4.23
C GLY A 103 8.05 23.27 -4.64
N ILE A 104 8.31 22.00 -4.99
CA ILE A 104 7.28 21.03 -5.35
C ILE A 104 6.71 20.38 -4.08
N SER A 105 5.38 20.31 -3.97
CA SER A 105 4.75 19.68 -2.81
C SER A 105 5.04 18.18 -2.75
N LYS A 106 5.24 17.65 -1.52
CA LYS A 106 5.48 16.22 -1.28
C LYS A 106 4.38 15.33 -1.86
N GLU A 107 3.14 15.83 -1.90
CA GLU A 107 1.97 15.16 -2.48
C GLU A 107 2.10 15.00 -3.99
N LYS A 108 2.54 16.02 -4.74
CA LYS A 108 2.76 15.94 -6.18
C LYS A 108 3.84 14.92 -6.52
N VAL A 109 4.94 14.90 -5.76
CA VAL A 109 6.02 13.92 -5.94
C VAL A 109 5.51 12.49 -5.71
N ARG A 110 4.81 12.25 -4.59
CA ARG A 110 4.23 10.93 -4.27
C ARG A 110 3.18 10.50 -5.28
N GLY A 111 2.30 11.40 -5.70
CA GLY A 111 1.30 11.11 -6.73
C GLY A 111 1.93 10.73 -8.07
N SER A 112 3.04 11.39 -8.45
CA SER A 112 3.80 11.05 -9.66
C SER A 112 4.47 9.68 -9.54
N PHE A 113 5.03 9.35 -8.37
CA PHE A 113 5.56 8.01 -8.10
C PHE A 113 4.48 6.92 -8.22
N ILE A 114 3.31 7.13 -7.61
CA ILE A 114 2.19 6.18 -7.66
C ILE A 114 1.76 5.94 -9.11
N LYS A 115 1.69 7.00 -9.91
CA LYS A 115 1.35 6.92 -11.33
C LYS A 115 2.35 6.05 -12.10
N VAL A 116 3.65 6.32 -11.93
CA VAL A 116 4.71 5.52 -12.57
C VAL A 116 4.63 4.07 -12.12
N ASN A 117 4.46 3.82 -10.82
CA ASN A 117 4.27 2.48 -10.31
C ASN A 117 3.06 1.76 -10.93
N ASN A 118 1.92 2.44 -11.07
CA ASN A 118 0.73 1.85 -11.67
C ASN A 118 0.95 1.46 -13.13
N GLU A 119 1.59 2.32 -13.93
CA GLU A 119 1.93 2.03 -15.33
C GLU A 119 2.86 0.83 -15.43
N LEU A 120 3.87 0.78 -14.55
CA LEU A 120 4.81 -0.33 -14.45
C LEU A 120 4.11 -1.65 -14.06
N VAL A 121 3.22 -1.62 -13.06
CA VAL A 121 2.45 -2.79 -12.63
C VAL A 121 1.47 -3.23 -13.72
N SER A 122 0.82 -2.29 -14.43
CA SER A 122 -0.07 -2.61 -15.54
C SER A 122 0.64 -3.29 -16.71
N SER A 123 1.88 -2.92 -17.01
CA SER A 123 2.65 -3.53 -18.10
C SER A 123 3.28 -4.88 -17.73
N ASP A 124 3.63 -5.07 -16.46
CA ASP A 124 4.52 -6.17 -16.02
C ASP A 124 3.79 -7.25 -15.23
N ALA A 125 2.75 -6.88 -14.47
CA ALA A 125 1.98 -7.85 -13.71
C ALA A 125 1.10 -8.69 -14.64
N GLY A 126 1.01 -9.98 -14.32
CA GLY A 126 0.16 -10.92 -15.06
C GLY A 126 -1.33 -10.73 -14.77
N LYS A 127 -2.12 -11.69 -15.23
CA LYS A 127 -3.52 -11.84 -14.84
C LYS A 127 -3.63 -12.86 -13.70
N TYR A 128 -4.53 -12.61 -12.75
CA TYR A 128 -4.66 -13.39 -11.52
C TYR A 128 -6.08 -13.92 -11.34
N GLU A 129 -6.22 -14.98 -10.55
CA GLU A 129 -7.52 -15.43 -10.07
C GLU A 129 -8.06 -14.46 -9.01
N PRO A 130 -9.39 -14.29 -8.86
CA PRO A 130 -9.95 -13.37 -7.87
C PRO A 130 -9.42 -13.57 -6.45
N LYS A 131 -9.27 -14.83 -6.02
CA LYS A 131 -8.77 -15.20 -4.69
C LYS A 131 -7.31 -14.81 -4.46
N GLN A 132 -6.54 -14.54 -5.52
CA GLN A 132 -5.15 -14.11 -5.44
C GLN A 132 -5.01 -12.58 -5.35
N ILE A 133 -6.11 -11.84 -5.57
CA ILE A 133 -6.15 -10.38 -5.53
C ILE A 133 -6.67 -9.93 -4.18
N LEU A 134 -5.89 -9.08 -3.49
CA LEU A 134 -6.32 -8.40 -2.28
C LEU A 134 -6.64 -6.94 -2.60
N VAL A 135 -7.90 -6.56 -2.44
CA VAL A 135 -8.35 -5.18 -2.41
C VAL A 135 -8.20 -4.65 -0.98
N LEU A 136 -7.31 -3.68 -0.80
CA LEU A 136 -7.00 -3.10 0.49
C LEU A 136 -7.55 -1.67 0.56
N LEU A 137 -8.42 -1.42 1.53
CA LEU A 137 -9.10 -0.15 1.72
C LEU A 137 -8.58 0.57 2.97
N PRO A 138 -8.59 1.92 3.00
CA PRO A 138 -8.27 2.67 4.19
C PRO A 138 -9.53 2.80 5.07
N HIS A 139 -9.33 2.84 6.38
CA HIS A 139 -10.43 3.09 7.33
C HIS A 139 -11.14 4.44 7.09
N CYS A 140 -10.47 5.41 6.46
CA CYS A 140 -11.01 6.74 6.15
C CYS A 140 -12.20 6.73 5.19
N LEU A 141 -12.47 5.61 4.49
CA LEU A 141 -13.67 5.45 3.65
C LEU A 141 -14.92 5.14 4.47
N GLN A 142 -14.75 4.66 5.71
CA GLN A 142 -15.85 4.36 6.60
C GLN A 142 -16.41 5.67 7.15
N ASN A 143 -17.75 5.79 7.15
CA ASN A 143 -18.41 6.97 7.71
C ASN A 143 -18.01 7.16 9.18
N SER A 144 -17.61 8.38 9.56
CA SER A 144 -17.20 8.77 10.90
C SER A 144 -18.25 8.48 11.97
N ARG A 145 -19.53 8.49 11.61
CA ARG A 145 -20.69 8.18 12.48
C ARG A 145 -21.13 6.71 12.38
N CYS A 146 -20.29 5.83 11.87
CA CYS A 146 -20.62 4.41 11.74
C CYS A 146 -20.40 3.67 13.07
N ASN A 147 -21.47 3.10 13.62
CA ASN A 147 -21.44 2.38 14.90
C ASN A 147 -20.87 0.94 14.81
N ARG A 148 -20.21 0.56 13.72
CA ARG A 148 -19.68 -0.80 13.50
C ARG A 148 -18.18 -0.77 13.28
N ARG A 149 -17.44 -1.66 13.95
CA ARG A 149 -16.00 -1.79 13.72
C ARG A 149 -15.74 -2.80 12.60
N LEU A 150 -15.17 -2.33 11.48
CA LEU A 150 -14.92 -3.15 10.28
C LEU A 150 -13.46 -3.64 10.15
N THR A 151 -12.60 -3.29 11.10
CA THR A 151 -11.14 -3.55 11.02
C THR A 151 -10.77 -5.04 11.05
N TYR A 152 -11.54 -5.87 11.77
CA TYR A 152 -11.27 -7.30 11.91
C TYR A 152 -12.04 -8.13 10.89
N ASP A 153 -13.31 -7.79 10.72
CA ASP A 153 -14.17 -8.41 9.73
C ASP A 153 -15.00 -7.33 9.05
N ILE A 154 -14.74 -7.16 7.75
CA ILE A 154 -15.44 -6.20 6.90
C ILE A 154 -16.89 -6.62 6.63
N GLN A 155 -17.21 -7.90 6.79
CA GLN A 155 -18.56 -8.45 6.59
C GLN A 155 -19.54 -8.00 7.69
N ASN A 156 -19.05 -7.38 8.78
CA ASN A 156 -19.89 -6.72 9.78
C ASN A 156 -20.61 -5.46 9.25
N CYS A 157 -20.28 -5.01 8.03
CA CYS A 157 -20.96 -3.91 7.37
C CYS A 157 -22.42 -4.28 7.05
N LYS A 158 -23.37 -3.50 7.56
CA LYS A 158 -24.81 -3.65 7.26
C LYS A 158 -25.23 -3.14 5.87
N ARG A 159 -24.28 -2.66 5.05
CA ARG A 159 -24.54 -2.02 3.74
C ARG A 159 -25.61 -0.93 3.80
N CYS A 160 -25.52 -0.06 4.79
CA CYS A 160 -26.50 1.01 5.02
C CYS A 160 -26.47 2.16 3.98
N GLY A 161 -25.56 2.12 3.00
CA GLY A 161 -25.42 3.14 1.96
C GLY A 161 -24.80 4.47 2.40
N LYS A 162 -24.43 4.63 3.68
CA LYS A 162 -23.88 5.89 4.23
C LYS A 162 -22.39 6.13 3.92
N CYS A 163 -21.70 5.15 3.32
CA CYS A 163 -20.30 5.22 2.94
C CYS A 163 -20.03 4.35 1.71
N PRO A 164 -18.95 4.63 0.95
CA PRO A 164 -18.60 3.87 -0.27
C PRO A 164 -18.26 2.40 -0.01
N VAL A 165 -17.99 2.02 1.26
CA VAL A 165 -17.66 0.65 1.66
C VAL A 165 -18.74 -0.36 1.24
N ALA A 166 -20.01 0.03 1.21
CA ALA A 166 -21.09 -0.85 0.77
C ALA A 166 -20.92 -1.28 -0.70
N GLY A 167 -20.71 -0.32 -1.61
CA GLY A 167 -20.50 -0.62 -3.03
C GLY A 167 -19.18 -1.36 -3.29
N LEU A 168 -18.14 -1.09 -2.47
CA LEU A 168 -16.88 -1.84 -2.54
C LEU A 168 -17.05 -3.31 -2.14
N LEU A 169 -17.91 -3.60 -1.15
CA LEU A 169 -18.27 -4.97 -0.78
C LEU A 169 -19.07 -5.65 -1.89
N ASP A 170 -20.04 -4.96 -2.49
CA ASP A 170 -20.80 -5.49 -3.63
C ASP A 170 -19.86 -5.84 -4.80
N LEU A 171 -18.89 -4.96 -5.10
CA LEU A 171 -17.85 -5.18 -6.11
C LEU A 171 -17.01 -6.43 -5.78
N ALA A 172 -16.50 -6.51 -4.55
CA ALA A 172 -15.66 -7.65 -4.14
C ALA A 172 -16.43 -8.98 -4.15
N ASP A 173 -17.70 -8.98 -3.77
CA ASP A 173 -18.55 -10.17 -3.80
C ASP A 173 -18.83 -10.61 -5.24
N HIS A 174 -19.12 -9.67 -6.14
CA HIS A 174 -19.40 -9.96 -7.55
C HIS A 174 -18.20 -10.60 -8.26
N TYR A 175 -17.01 -10.05 -8.02
CA TYR A 175 -15.78 -10.55 -8.63
C TYR A 175 -15.11 -11.68 -7.84
N GLY A 176 -15.53 -11.94 -6.60
CA GLY A 176 -14.92 -12.96 -5.73
C GLY A 176 -13.54 -12.61 -5.18
N ALA A 177 -13.18 -11.32 -5.18
CA ALA A 177 -11.89 -10.83 -4.69
C ALA A 177 -11.84 -10.71 -3.16
N HIS A 178 -10.64 -10.80 -2.55
CA HIS A 178 -10.50 -10.56 -1.12
C HIS A 178 -10.51 -9.07 -0.81
N LEU A 179 -11.41 -8.63 0.07
CA LEU A 179 -11.51 -7.24 0.52
C LEU A 179 -11.13 -7.12 1.99
N ALA A 180 -10.31 -6.13 2.34
CA ALA A 180 -9.94 -5.85 3.73
C ALA A 180 -9.78 -4.34 3.99
N ILE A 181 -10.06 -3.90 5.22
CA ILE A 181 -9.84 -2.52 5.67
C ILE A 181 -8.63 -2.47 6.60
N ALA A 182 -7.72 -1.53 6.37
CA ALA A 182 -6.61 -1.24 7.27
C ALA A 182 -6.74 0.16 7.90
N THR A 183 -6.50 0.23 9.21
CA THR A 183 -6.43 1.50 9.96
C THR A 183 -5.05 2.19 9.86
N GLY A 184 -4.11 1.57 9.14
CA GLY A 184 -2.81 2.15 8.84
C GLY A 184 -1.77 1.07 8.53
N GLY A 185 -0.51 1.52 8.56
CA GLY A 185 0.75 0.80 8.70
C GLY A 185 0.69 -0.71 8.99
N THR A 186 1.34 -1.12 10.07
CA THR A 186 0.56 -1.83 11.07
C THR A 186 -0.21 -3.05 10.56
N ILE A 187 -1.52 -2.81 10.51
CA ILE A 187 -2.56 -3.76 10.14
C ILE A 187 -2.47 -4.17 8.68
N ALA A 188 -2.18 -3.28 7.74
CA ALA A 188 -2.07 -3.66 6.33
C ALA A 188 -0.95 -4.69 6.10
N ARG A 189 0.24 -4.49 6.71
CA ARG A 189 1.35 -5.46 6.62
C ARG A 189 0.93 -6.83 7.16
N ARG A 190 0.24 -6.84 8.31
CA ARG A 190 -0.31 -8.07 8.90
C ARG A 190 -1.29 -8.77 7.96
N ILE A 191 -2.24 -8.04 7.35
CA ILE A 191 -3.21 -8.58 6.40
C ILE A 191 -2.48 -9.18 5.18
N VAL A 192 -1.49 -8.49 4.63
CA VAL A 192 -0.70 -8.97 3.48
C VAL A 192 0.02 -10.27 3.81
N VAL A 193 0.65 -10.38 4.99
CA VAL A 193 1.31 -11.61 5.45
C VAL A 193 0.31 -12.76 5.64
N GLN A 194 -0.88 -12.47 6.18
CA GLN A 194 -1.92 -13.47 6.42
C GLN A 194 -2.58 -13.97 5.14
N LYS A 195 -2.86 -13.07 4.18
CA LYS A 195 -3.57 -13.40 2.95
C LYS A 195 -2.66 -13.87 1.82
N ARG A 196 -1.37 -13.50 1.87
CA ARG A 196 -0.37 -13.78 0.83
C ARG A 196 -0.89 -13.59 -0.60
N PRO A 197 -1.40 -12.38 -0.94
CA PRO A 197 -1.89 -12.11 -2.27
C PRO A 197 -0.75 -12.10 -3.30
N ARG A 198 -1.09 -12.36 -4.56
CA ARG A 198 -0.16 -12.18 -5.70
C ARG A 198 -0.22 -10.77 -6.29
N LEU A 199 -1.31 -10.04 -6.02
CA LEU A 199 -1.50 -8.65 -6.43
C LEU A 199 -2.32 -7.92 -5.36
N ILE A 200 -1.97 -6.67 -5.07
CA ILE A 200 -2.73 -5.80 -4.18
C ILE A 200 -3.33 -4.65 -4.99
N LEU A 201 -4.64 -4.45 -4.89
CA LEU A 201 -5.33 -3.24 -5.33
C LEU A 201 -5.55 -2.35 -4.10
N ALA A 202 -4.75 -1.32 -3.94
CA ALA A 202 -4.77 -0.48 -2.75
C ALA A 202 -5.49 0.84 -3.01
N VAL A 203 -6.45 1.19 -2.16
CA VAL A 203 -7.08 2.50 -2.11
C VAL A 203 -6.49 3.28 -0.94
N ALA A 204 -5.94 4.47 -1.19
CA ALA A 204 -5.34 5.29 -0.14
C ALA A 204 -5.03 6.70 -0.63
N CYS A 205 -4.61 7.56 0.31
CA CYS A 205 -4.00 8.83 -0.02
C CYS A 205 -2.58 8.62 -0.56
N GLU A 206 -1.98 9.66 -1.15
CA GLU A 206 -0.64 9.61 -1.75
C GLU A 206 0.44 9.21 -0.73
N ARG A 207 0.29 9.64 0.53
CA ARG A 207 1.22 9.31 1.62
C ARG A 207 1.21 7.81 1.90
N ASP A 208 0.04 7.28 2.23
CA ASP A 208 -0.10 5.89 2.66
C ASP A 208 0.18 4.93 1.49
N LEU A 209 -0.26 5.29 0.28
CA LEU A 209 -0.06 4.48 -0.91
C LEU A 209 1.42 4.42 -1.31
N ALA A 210 2.15 5.55 -1.31
CA ALA A 210 3.57 5.56 -1.58
C ALA A 210 4.37 4.70 -0.58
N SER A 211 4.05 4.80 0.71
CA SER A 211 4.68 3.95 1.73
C SER A 211 4.26 2.48 1.61
N GLY A 212 3.00 2.21 1.26
CA GLY A 212 2.46 0.87 1.08
C GLY A 212 3.16 0.12 -0.04
N ILE A 213 3.33 0.77 -1.21
CA ILE A 213 4.06 0.21 -2.36
C ILE A 213 5.48 -0.20 -1.97
N GLN A 214 6.17 0.60 -1.16
CA GLN A 214 7.53 0.29 -0.70
C GLN A 214 7.58 -0.86 0.31
N ASP A 215 6.60 -0.94 1.20
CA ASP A 215 6.59 -1.88 2.31
C ASP A 215 6.12 -3.28 1.92
N THR A 216 5.34 -3.42 0.85
CA THR A 216 4.82 -4.71 0.37
C THR A 216 5.68 -5.34 -0.73
N TYR A 217 6.78 -4.69 -1.11
CA TYR A 217 7.73 -5.22 -2.07
C TYR A 217 8.22 -6.62 -1.60
N PRO A 218 8.21 -7.67 -2.46
CA PRO A 218 8.12 -7.65 -3.93
C PRO A 218 6.71 -7.76 -4.53
N ILE A 219 5.63 -7.78 -3.73
CA ILE A 219 4.27 -7.99 -4.24
C ILE A 219 3.84 -6.75 -5.05
N PRO A 220 3.36 -6.91 -6.31
CA PRO A 220 2.90 -5.78 -7.11
C PRO A 220 1.66 -5.13 -6.48
N VAL A 221 1.68 -3.80 -6.44
CA VAL A 221 0.59 -2.99 -5.90
C VAL A 221 0.12 -2.01 -6.95
N TYR A 222 -1.15 -2.07 -7.31
CA TYR A 222 -1.81 -1.05 -8.12
C TYR A 222 -2.61 -0.13 -7.20
N GLY A 223 -2.36 1.18 -7.30
CA GLY A 223 -2.88 2.17 -6.39
C GLY A 223 -4.00 3.03 -6.98
N VAL A 224 -5.15 3.11 -6.30
CA VAL A 224 -6.24 4.03 -6.64
C VAL A 224 -6.30 5.11 -5.57
N LEU A 225 -6.13 6.37 -5.98
CA LEU A 225 -6.18 7.49 -5.04
C LEU A 225 -7.61 7.71 -4.54
N ASN A 226 -7.74 7.96 -3.23
CA ASN A 226 -9.01 8.39 -2.66
C ASN A 226 -9.19 9.91 -2.80
N GLU A 227 -10.45 10.32 -2.83
CA GLU A 227 -10.87 11.70 -2.82
C GLU A 227 -11.14 12.15 -1.38
N ARG A 228 -10.77 13.40 -1.08
CA ARG A 228 -10.80 13.96 0.27
C ARG A 228 -11.72 15.18 0.38
N PRO A 229 -13.05 15.00 0.24
CA PRO A 229 -13.99 16.13 0.28
C PRO A 229 -14.04 16.82 1.65
N HIS A 230 -13.83 16.09 2.74
CA HIS A 230 -13.90 16.60 4.12
C HIS A 230 -12.52 16.77 4.76
N GLY A 231 -11.49 17.00 3.95
CA GLY A 231 -10.11 17.12 4.41
C GLY A 231 -9.39 15.77 4.60
N PRO A 232 -8.22 15.76 5.26
CA PRO A 232 -7.39 14.57 5.37
C PRO A 232 -8.02 13.53 6.29
N CYS A 233 -8.11 12.29 5.78
CA CYS A 233 -8.45 11.11 6.58
C CYS A 233 -9.84 11.14 7.27
N LEU A 234 -10.79 11.91 6.76
CA LEU A 234 -12.17 11.95 7.24
C LEU A 234 -13.14 11.78 6.08
N ASP A 235 -14.07 10.83 6.20
CA ASP A 235 -15.20 10.61 5.29
C ASP A 235 -14.79 10.75 3.80
N THR A 236 -13.75 10.00 3.44
CA THR A 236 -13.15 10.02 2.11
C THR A 236 -13.97 9.18 1.13
N THR A 237 -13.85 9.48 -0.16
CA THR A 237 -14.55 8.78 -1.24
C THR A 237 -13.56 8.12 -2.19
N VAL A 238 -14.06 7.18 -3.01
CA VAL A 238 -13.26 6.56 -4.07
C VAL A 238 -14.17 6.26 -5.24
N SER A 239 -13.65 6.43 -6.46
CA SER A 239 -14.34 6.03 -7.68
C SER A 239 -14.43 4.50 -7.75
N LEU A 240 -15.65 3.98 -7.62
CA LEU A 240 -15.93 2.55 -7.79
C LEU A 240 -15.59 2.10 -9.21
N ALA A 241 -15.89 2.92 -10.21
CA ALA A 241 -15.57 2.64 -11.61
C ALA A 241 -14.06 2.48 -11.85
N ALA A 242 -13.24 3.36 -11.27
CA ALA A 242 -11.78 3.28 -11.42
C ALA A 242 -11.21 2.00 -10.75
N LEU A 243 -11.71 1.66 -9.57
CA LEU A 243 -11.28 0.44 -8.87
C LEU A 243 -11.74 -0.81 -9.60
N GLU A 244 -12.97 -0.83 -10.10
CA GLU A 244 -13.50 -1.93 -10.89
C GLU A 244 -12.74 -2.11 -12.20
N GLN A 245 -12.44 -1.03 -12.92
CA GLN A 245 -11.62 -1.08 -14.12
C GLN A 245 -10.24 -1.68 -13.83
N ALA A 246 -9.60 -1.27 -12.73
CA ALA A 246 -8.34 -1.85 -12.30
C ALA A 246 -8.48 -3.34 -11.96
N LEU A 247 -9.53 -3.73 -11.23
CA LEU A 247 -9.80 -5.13 -10.90
C LEU A 247 -10.00 -5.99 -12.16
N ARG A 248 -10.87 -5.55 -13.07
CA ARG A 248 -11.11 -6.19 -14.37
C ARG A 248 -9.83 -6.27 -15.21
N TYR A 249 -8.96 -5.26 -15.13
CA TYR A 249 -7.69 -5.27 -15.82
C TYR A 249 -6.76 -6.39 -15.33
N PHE A 250 -6.79 -6.76 -14.05
CA PHE A 250 -5.88 -7.81 -13.54
C PHE A 250 -6.52 -9.18 -13.38
N LEU A 251 -7.82 -9.31 -13.63
CA LEU A 251 -8.50 -10.61 -13.61
C LEU A 251 -8.15 -11.46 -14.83
N LYS A 252 -7.92 -12.76 -14.60
CA LYS A 252 -7.71 -13.75 -15.66
C LYS A 252 -9.00 -14.05 -16.43
N GLU A 253 -10.11 -14.14 -15.72
CA GLU A 253 -11.44 -14.39 -16.25
C GLU A 253 -12.40 -13.34 -15.71
N LEU A 254 -13.21 -12.77 -16.60
CA LEU A 254 -14.23 -11.80 -16.24
C LEU A 254 -15.56 -12.53 -16.03
N PRO A 255 -16.27 -12.31 -14.91
CA PRO A 255 -17.63 -12.78 -14.79
C PRO A 255 -18.53 -12.19 -15.88
N GLU A 256 -19.49 -12.98 -16.34
CA GLU A 256 -20.49 -12.53 -17.33
C GLU A 256 -21.41 -11.47 -16.71
N GLY A 257 -21.46 -10.28 -17.32
CA GLY A 257 -22.34 -9.19 -16.90
C GLY A 257 -21.76 -7.80 -17.13
N PRO A 258 -22.60 -6.75 -17.08
CA PRO A 258 -22.13 -5.37 -17.11
C PRO A 258 -21.39 -5.02 -15.81
N PRO A 259 -20.47 -4.03 -15.83
CA PRO A 259 -19.75 -3.61 -14.64
C PRO A 259 -20.70 -3.18 -13.49
N VAL A 260 -20.33 -3.56 -12.27
CA VAL A 260 -21.04 -3.28 -11.02
C VAL A 260 -21.22 -1.76 -10.81
N ALA A 261 -20.25 -0.94 -11.21
CA ALA A 261 -20.35 0.52 -11.15
C ALA A 261 -21.54 1.06 -11.95
N GLU A 262 -21.92 0.42 -13.06
CA GLU A 262 -23.09 0.78 -13.86
C GLU A 262 -24.39 0.23 -13.27
N LEU A 263 -24.32 -0.85 -12.49
CA LEU A 263 -25.46 -1.48 -11.81
C LEU A 263 -25.80 -0.81 -10.46
N LEU A 264 -24.85 -0.16 -9.80
CA LEU A 264 -25.06 0.44 -8.47
C LEU A 264 -26.15 1.54 -8.42
N PRO A 265 -26.36 2.38 -9.45
CA PRO A 265 -27.52 3.29 -9.50
C PRO A 265 -28.87 2.56 -9.50
N THR A 266 -28.93 1.33 -10.03
CA THR A 266 -30.16 0.53 -10.15
C THR A 266 -30.35 -0.48 -9.01
N LEU A 267 -29.28 -0.85 -8.28
CA LEU A 267 -29.27 -1.77 -7.14
C LEU A 267 -29.74 -1.15 -5.80
N GLY A 268 -30.60 -0.11 -5.84
CA GLY A 268 -30.93 0.76 -4.71
C GLY A 268 -31.04 0.10 -3.33
N ARG A 269 -30.31 0.65 -2.34
CA ARG A 269 -30.31 0.37 -0.87
C ARG A 269 -30.23 -1.10 -0.37
N GLY A 270 -30.31 -2.09 -1.25
CA GLY A 270 -30.13 -3.51 -0.95
C GLY A 270 -29.19 -4.09 -1.99
N GLY A 271 -27.89 -4.15 -1.65
CA GLY A 271 -26.85 -4.69 -2.52
C GLY A 271 -27.13 -6.11 -3.02
N LEU A 272 -26.28 -6.61 -3.92
CA LEU A 272 -26.40 -7.86 -4.69
C LEU A 272 -26.65 -9.11 -3.82
N ARG A 273 -27.87 -9.28 -3.31
CA ARG A 273 -28.37 -10.52 -2.69
C ARG A 273 -29.30 -11.20 -3.68
N GLY A 274 -28.72 -11.67 -4.78
CA GLY A 274 -29.49 -12.30 -5.85
C GLY A 274 -28.62 -13.00 -6.89
N GLY A 275 -27.66 -13.83 -6.46
CA GLY A 275 -26.83 -14.60 -7.38
C GLY A 275 -26.18 -15.78 -6.68
N ARG A 276 -26.72 -16.98 -6.93
CA ARG A 276 -26.21 -18.33 -6.61
C ARG A 276 -24.94 -18.40 -5.73
N ARG A 277 -25.14 -18.80 -4.46
CA ARG A 277 -24.11 -19.53 -3.68
C ARG A 277 -23.79 -20.84 -4.40
N ALA A 278 -22.86 -20.80 -5.36
CA ALA A 278 -22.24 -22.00 -5.91
C ALA A 278 -20.79 -22.07 -5.40
N GLY A 279 -20.51 -23.08 -4.57
CA GLY A 279 -19.14 -23.58 -4.39
C GLY A 279 -18.25 -22.92 -3.33
N ARG A 280 -18.68 -22.88 -2.07
CA ARG A 280 -17.75 -23.04 -0.93
C ARG A 280 -18.25 -24.18 -0.05
N LYS A 281 -17.91 -25.42 -0.43
CA LYS A 281 -17.81 -26.50 0.55
C LYS A 281 -16.69 -26.16 1.51
N ALA A 282 -16.96 -26.42 2.77
CA ALA A 282 -16.08 -26.18 3.91
C ALA A 282 -14.73 -26.87 3.71
N GLU A 283 -13.65 -26.11 3.87
CA GLU A 283 -12.37 -26.66 4.27
C GLU A 283 -12.19 -26.30 5.74
N GLU A 284 -12.58 -27.25 6.57
CA GLU A 284 -12.43 -27.25 8.02
C GLU A 284 -10.96 -27.53 8.34
N ALA A 285 -10.18 -26.46 8.52
CA ALA A 285 -8.82 -26.57 9.01
C ALA A 285 -8.83 -26.90 10.51
N ARG A 286 -8.87 -28.20 10.79
CA ARG A 286 -8.56 -28.85 12.06
C ARG A 286 -7.26 -28.29 12.65
N THR A 287 -7.34 -27.67 13.82
CA THR A 287 -6.18 -27.44 14.70
C THR A 287 -6.19 -28.57 15.73
N PRO A 288 -5.14 -29.42 15.83
CA PRO A 288 -5.10 -30.45 16.88
C PRO A 288 -4.51 -29.87 18.16
N GLY A 289 -5.21 -30.07 19.28
CA GLY A 289 -4.59 -30.08 20.61
C GLY A 289 -5.07 -29.03 21.60
N GLN A 290 -6.28 -29.21 22.16
CA GLN A 290 -6.52 -28.86 23.56
C GLN A 290 -7.69 -29.70 24.10
N PRO A 291 -7.53 -30.48 25.19
CA PRO A 291 -8.61 -31.33 25.71
C PRO A 291 -9.69 -30.50 26.45
N PRO A 292 -10.94 -30.98 26.48
CA PRO A 292 -12.06 -30.23 27.03
C PRO A 292 -12.10 -30.32 28.56
N SER A 293 -12.19 -29.17 29.25
CA SER A 293 -12.60 -29.14 30.65
C SER A 293 -14.12 -29.21 30.74
N ALA A 294 -14.59 -30.20 31.48
CA ALA A 294 -15.99 -30.54 31.72
C ALA A 294 -16.79 -29.38 32.36
N ALA A 295 -18.08 -29.41 32.05
CA ALA A 295 -19.14 -28.62 32.67
C ALA A 295 -19.55 -29.20 34.03
N SER A 296 -19.94 -28.34 34.97
CA SER A 296 -21.13 -28.47 35.84
C SER A 296 -21.21 -27.23 36.75
N GLU A 297 -22.27 -26.43 36.61
CA GLU A 297 -23.43 -26.35 37.53
C GLU A 297 -23.29 -25.23 38.58
N ALA A 298 -24.25 -24.30 38.56
CA ALA A 298 -24.56 -23.37 39.65
C ALA A 298 -25.36 -24.14 40.75
N PRO A 299 -25.56 -23.64 41.99
CA PRO A 299 -26.50 -22.52 42.22
C PRO A 299 -26.24 -21.61 43.46
N GLU A 300 -27.00 -20.51 43.49
CA GLU A 300 -27.53 -19.68 44.60
C GLU A 300 -26.71 -19.23 45.85
N ALA A 301 -26.91 -17.94 46.19
CA ALA A 301 -26.50 -17.20 47.42
C ALA A 301 -27.29 -17.68 48.68
N PRO A 302 -27.12 -17.16 49.94
CA PRO A 302 -26.50 -15.90 50.39
C PRO A 302 -25.69 -15.95 51.72
N GLY A 303 -25.10 -14.82 52.14
CA GLY A 303 -24.70 -14.59 53.55
C GLY A 303 -23.41 -13.77 53.75
N ALA A 304 -23.55 -12.51 54.15
CA ALA A 304 -22.60 -11.82 55.04
C ALA A 304 -22.89 -12.33 56.49
N PRO A 305 -21.98 -12.26 57.51
CA PRO A 305 -21.18 -11.07 57.79
C PRO A 305 -19.78 -11.28 58.43
N ASP A 306 -19.12 -10.13 58.58
CA ASP A 306 -18.23 -9.71 59.68
C ASP A 306 -16.76 -10.16 59.84
N ALA A 307 -15.97 -9.11 60.09
CA ALA A 307 -14.89 -9.00 61.08
C ALA A 307 -13.46 -9.48 60.69
N GLN A 308 -12.61 -8.48 60.41
CA GLN A 308 -11.34 -8.16 61.12
C GLN A 308 -10.27 -7.67 60.14
N ALA A 309 -10.21 -6.35 59.95
CA ALA A 309 -9.01 -5.67 59.47
C ALA A 309 -8.38 -4.95 60.68
N ALA A 310 -7.35 -5.57 61.25
CA ALA A 310 -6.49 -4.96 62.25
C ALA A 310 -5.09 -4.74 61.66
N SER A 311 -4.65 -3.49 61.78
CA SER A 311 -3.28 -3.05 62.08
C SER A 311 -2.21 -2.97 60.99
N GLY A 312 -1.65 -1.74 60.89
CA GLY A 312 -0.26 -1.42 60.54
C GLY A 312 0.01 -1.29 59.04
N GLY A 313 0.38 -0.17 58.46
CA GLY A 313 1.03 1.06 58.93
C GLY A 313 1.99 1.50 57.81
N PRO A 314 2.03 2.78 57.36
CA PRO A 314 2.87 3.18 56.23
C PRO A 314 4.27 3.59 56.71
N GLY A 315 5.30 2.93 56.18
CA GLY A 315 6.70 3.30 56.34
C GLY A 315 7.23 3.98 55.09
N SER A 316 7.52 5.27 55.24
CA SER A 316 8.21 6.17 54.32
C SER A 316 9.66 5.78 54.04
N SER A 317 10.10 5.92 52.78
CA SER A 317 11.37 6.54 52.34
C SER A 317 11.34 6.72 50.83
#